data_AF-A0A084STJ3-F1
#
_entry.id   AF-A0A084STJ3-F1
#
_cell.length_a   1.000
_cell.length_b   1.000
_cell.length_c   1.000
_cell.angle_alpha   90.00
_cell.angle_beta   90.00
_cell.angle_gamma   90.00
#
_symmetry.space_group_name_H-M   'P 1'
#
loop_
_entity.id
_entity.type
_entity.pdbx_description
1 polymer ?
#
loop_
_entity_poly.entity_id
_entity_poly.type
_entity_poly.pdbx_seq_one_letter_code
_entity_poly.pdbx_strand_id
1 'polypeptide(L)'
;MRSIHSLASWRWCLLTVLAVGCAHSSTGPAAVTPEPAPRAEAAPVDTNTAEARALADQMFGPEARATKRKQQKVRRLMALTGAEDTGRQMMDMMTSHFEKSSSIPPGFMEKFREVAQQESIVDMLVPVYMKHFSEEDLDAAITFHESPAGRRFLAAQPRVLEEAKEVGEQWGVRLAEKALRALVEEEEREARPVRHEGQEL
;
A
#
# COMPACT_ATOMS: atom_id res chain seq x y z
N MET A 1 -17.41 -31.88 -23.63
CA MET A 1 -16.77 -30.54 -23.74
C MET A 1 -17.86 -29.48 -23.88
N ARG A 2 -18.20 -28.78 -22.80
CA ARG A 2 -18.92 -27.50 -22.82
C ARG A 2 -18.45 -26.67 -21.61
N SER A 3 -17.69 -25.66 -21.98
CA SER A 3 -17.07 -24.53 -21.29
C SER A 3 -17.54 -24.16 -19.87
N ILE A 4 -16.59 -24.28 -18.94
CA ILE A 4 -16.57 -23.64 -17.62
C ILE A 4 -16.08 -22.20 -17.81
N HIS A 5 -16.99 -21.22 -17.81
CA HIS A 5 -16.62 -19.78 -17.81
C HIS A 5 -17.57 -18.97 -16.91
N SER A 6 -17.63 -19.29 -15.61
CA SER A 6 -18.43 -18.50 -14.65
C SER A 6 -17.72 -18.17 -13.33
N LEU A 7 -16.40 -18.34 -13.24
CA LEU A 7 -15.65 -18.10 -11.99
C LEU A 7 -14.47 -17.12 -12.15
N ALA A 8 -14.35 -16.44 -13.29
CA ALA A 8 -13.24 -15.52 -13.56
C ALA A 8 -13.57 -14.03 -13.39
N SER A 9 -14.81 -13.64 -13.02
CA SER A 9 -15.20 -12.22 -12.95
C SER A 9 -15.20 -11.59 -11.55
N TRP A 10 -15.01 -12.38 -10.47
CA TRP A 10 -15.04 -11.85 -9.10
C TRP A 10 -13.68 -11.44 -8.53
N ARG A 11 -12.55 -11.78 -9.19
CA ARG A 11 -11.21 -11.34 -8.77
C ARG A 11 -10.88 -9.88 -9.13
N TRP A 12 -11.77 -9.18 -9.82
CA TRP A 12 -11.54 -7.80 -10.27
C TRP A 12 -12.41 -6.73 -9.57
N CYS A 13 -13.29 -7.10 -8.63
CA CYS A 13 -14.14 -6.11 -7.92
C CYS A 13 -13.54 -5.51 -6.63
N LEU A 14 -12.27 -5.81 -6.28
CA LEU A 14 -11.59 -5.19 -5.13
C LEU A 14 -10.35 -4.36 -5.49
N LEU A 15 -10.13 -4.03 -6.77
CA LEU A 15 -8.99 -3.22 -7.24
C LEU A 15 -9.36 -2.00 -8.07
N THR A 16 -10.57 -1.45 -7.92
CA THR A 16 -11.00 -0.23 -8.65
C THR A 16 -11.58 0.83 -7.73
N VAL A 17 -10.75 1.40 -6.85
CA VAL A 17 -10.95 2.78 -6.35
C VAL A 17 -9.59 3.48 -6.38
N LEU A 18 -9.11 3.81 -7.57
CA LEU A 18 -8.06 4.82 -7.81
C LEU A 18 -8.07 5.20 -9.29
N ALA A 19 -8.93 6.15 -9.65
CA ALA A 19 -8.86 6.86 -10.92
C ALA A 19 -9.66 8.18 -10.82
N VAL A 20 -9.07 9.19 -10.18
CA VAL A 20 -9.35 10.61 -10.47
C VAL A 20 -7.96 11.21 -10.66
N GLY A 21 -7.46 11.51 -11.85
CA GLY A 21 -8.14 12.04 -13.02
C GLY A 21 -7.57 13.44 -13.25
N CYS A 22 -6.34 13.52 -13.75
CA CYS A 22 -5.74 14.79 -14.16
C CYS A 22 -6.47 15.31 -15.39
N ALA A 23 -7.04 16.52 -15.30
CA ALA A 23 -7.44 17.30 -16.45
C ALA A 23 -6.70 18.66 -16.39
N HIS A 24 -5.71 18.78 -17.26
CA HIS A 24 -5.17 20.06 -17.71
C HIS A 24 -6.14 20.67 -18.74
N SER A 25 -6.51 21.93 -18.57
CA SER A 25 -6.88 22.80 -19.69
C SER A 25 -6.36 24.21 -19.43
N SER A 26 -5.43 24.60 -20.29
CA SER A 26 -4.91 25.96 -20.50
C SER A 26 -5.94 26.77 -21.29
N THR A 27 -6.25 28.00 -20.84
CA THR A 27 -6.08 29.25 -21.59
C THR A 27 -6.46 30.47 -20.73
N GLY A 28 -5.62 31.53 -20.76
CA GLY A 28 -5.87 32.84 -20.14
C GLY A 28 -6.92 33.69 -20.90
N PRO A 29 -7.09 35.00 -20.62
CA PRO A 29 -5.99 35.97 -20.49
C PRO A 29 -6.18 37.08 -19.41
N ALA A 30 -5.12 37.87 -19.21
CA ALA A 30 -5.07 39.32 -18.98
C ALA A 30 -4.06 39.71 -17.88
N ALA A 31 -3.08 40.49 -18.31
CA ALA A 31 -1.96 41.01 -17.55
C ALA A 31 -2.39 41.95 -16.43
N VAL A 32 -1.75 41.78 -15.27
CA VAL A 32 -1.45 42.88 -14.35
C VAL A 32 0.01 42.71 -13.95
N THR A 33 0.86 43.60 -14.47
CA THR A 33 2.26 43.77 -14.08
C THR A 33 2.36 44.35 -12.67
N PRO A 34 3.12 43.73 -11.75
CA PRO A 34 3.69 44.43 -10.62
C PRO A 34 5.10 44.96 -10.96
N GLU A 35 5.33 46.19 -10.55
CA GLU A 35 6.55 46.99 -10.53
C GLU A 35 7.78 46.22 -9.99
N PRO A 36 9.00 46.38 -10.58
CA PRO A 36 10.17 45.65 -10.12
C PRO A 36 10.72 46.25 -8.81
N ALA A 37 10.63 45.48 -7.73
CA ALA A 37 11.36 45.73 -6.49
C ALA A 37 12.90 45.65 -6.73
N PRO A 38 13.71 46.40 -5.97
CA PRO A 38 15.15 46.50 -6.20
C PRO A 38 15.85 45.15 -6.02
N ARG A 39 16.79 44.84 -6.93
CA ARG A 39 17.68 43.67 -6.85
C ARG A 39 18.36 43.63 -5.48
N ALA A 40 17.96 42.67 -4.65
CA ALA A 40 18.79 42.18 -3.58
C ALA A 40 19.99 41.48 -4.21
N GLU A 41 21.16 42.09 -4.05
CA GLU A 41 22.46 41.51 -4.34
C GLU A 41 22.56 40.17 -3.59
N ALA A 42 22.72 39.08 -4.35
CA ALA A 42 22.85 37.75 -3.79
C ALA A 42 24.13 37.69 -2.94
N ALA A 43 23.96 37.39 -1.65
CA ALA A 43 25.04 37.13 -0.73
C ALA A 43 26.01 36.08 -1.29
N PRO A 44 27.32 36.17 -0.97
CA PRO A 44 28.33 35.26 -1.50
C PRO A 44 28.01 33.82 -1.10
N VAL A 45 27.95 32.93 -2.09
CA VAL A 45 27.85 31.49 -1.88
C VAL A 45 29.16 31.05 -1.27
N ASP A 46 29.14 30.64 0.01
CA ASP A 46 30.33 30.18 0.74
C ASP A 46 31.07 29.10 -0.07
N THR A 47 32.26 29.45 -0.54
CA THR A 47 33.19 28.62 -1.32
C THR A 47 33.45 27.25 -0.68
N ASN A 48 33.37 27.19 0.64
CA ASN A 48 33.53 25.96 1.43
C ASN A 48 32.46 24.88 1.09
N THR A 49 31.25 25.29 0.70
CA THR A 49 30.18 24.36 0.30
C THR A 49 30.39 23.84 -1.13
N ALA A 50 30.92 24.68 -2.01
CA ALA A 50 31.19 24.32 -3.41
C ALA A 50 32.37 23.34 -3.52
N GLU A 51 33.42 23.55 -2.74
CA GLU A 51 34.59 22.67 -2.69
C GLU A 51 34.26 21.30 -2.06
N ALA A 52 33.48 21.29 -0.97
CA ALA A 52 32.99 20.04 -0.37
C ALA A 52 32.10 19.24 -1.33
N ARG A 53 31.28 19.93 -2.14
CA ARG A 53 30.41 19.31 -3.15
C ARG A 53 31.22 18.75 -4.32
N ALA A 54 32.25 19.46 -4.76
CA ALA A 54 33.18 19.02 -5.81
C ALA A 54 34.04 17.82 -5.39
N LEU A 55 34.53 17.79 -4.15
CA LEU A 55 35.25 16.66 -3.59
C LEU A 55 34.35 15.42 -3.46
N ALA A 56 33.11 15.62 -2.99
CA ALA A 56 32.13 14.55 -2.91
C ALA A 56 31.65 14.07 -4.30
N ASP A 57 31.68 14.93 -5.33
CA ASP A 57 31.38 14.56 -6.73
C ASP A 57 32.55 13.78 -7.37
N GLN A 58 33.80 14.09 -7.00
CA GLN A 58 34.97 13.29 -7.39
C GLN A 58 35.00 11.92 -6.72
N MET A 59 34.54 11.81 -5.47
CA MET A 59 34.57 10.55 -4.70
C MET A 59 33.35 9.66 -4.94
N PHE A 60 32.18 10.24 -5.17
CA PHE A 60 30.93 9.53 -5.41
C PHE A 60 30.22 10.19 -6.58
N GLY A 61 30.25 9.55 -7.75
CA GLY A 61 29.63 10.10 -8.95
C GLY A 61 28.15 10.50 -8.74
N PRO A 62 27.62 11.43 -9.57
CA PRO A 62 26.28 11.99 -9.41
C PRO A 62 25.17 10.93 -9.33
N GLU A 63 25.35 9.80 -10.03
CA GLU A 63 24.44 8.65 -9.98
C GLU A 63 24.40 8.00 -8.60
N ALA A 64 25.54 7.74 -7.96
CA ALA A 64 25.59 7.13 -6.64
C ALA A 64 24.91 8.01 -5.57
N ARG A 65 25.06 9.34 -5.68
CA ARG A 65 24.36 10.29 -4.80
C ARG A 65 22.85 10.29 -5.06
N ALA A 66 22.42 10.22 -6.32
CA ALA A 66 21.01 10.10 -6.69
C ALA A 66 20.39 8.81 -6.15
N THR A 67 21.08 7.67 -6.29
CA THR A 67 20.67 6.39 -5.72
C THR A 67 20.50 6.49 -4.21
N LYS A 68 21.49 7.05 -3.48
CA LYS A 68 21.42 7.21 -2.02
C LYS A 68 20.26 8.10 -1.59
N ARG A 69 20.02 9.21 -2.30
CA ARG A 69 18.90 10.12 -2.03
C ARG A 69 17.55 9.43 -2.23
N LYS A 70 17.40 8.66 -3.32
CA LYS A 70 16.20 7.87 -3.58
C LYS A 70 15.98 6.80 -2.49
N GLN A 71 17.03 6.11 -2.05
CA GLN A 71 16.97 5.14 -0.94
C GLN A 71 16.47 5.79 0.36
N GLN A 72 16.99 6.98 0.70
CA GLN A 72 16.57 7.71 1.89
C GLN A 72 15.10 8.09 1.83
N LYS A 73 14.60 8.52 0.66
CA LYS A 73 13.18 8.83 0.43
C LYS A 73 12.30 7.60 0.60
N VAL A 74 12.70 6.45 0.05
CA VAL A 74 11.97 5.19 0.26
C VAL A 74 11.85 4.85 1.74
N ARG A 75 12.97 4.88 2.48
CA ARG A 75 12.97 4.61 3.93
C ARG A 75 12.09 5.59 4.69
N ARG A 76 12.15 6.89 4.33
CA ARG A 76 11.30 7.93 4.92
C ARG A 76 9.82 7.63 4.68
N LEU A 77 9.44 7.28 3.46
CA LEU A 77 8.06 6.92 3.14
C LEU A 77 7.58 5.72 3.97
N MET A 78 8.39 4.67 4.05
CA MET A 78 8.08 3.47 4.85
C MET A 78 7.90 3.77 6.34
N ALA A 79 8.71 4.66 6.90
CA ALA A 79 8.55 5.12 8.28
C ALA A 79 7.25 5.93 8.46
N LEU A 80 6.93 6.83 7.52
CA LEU A 80 5.70 7.64 7.57
C LEU A 80 4.43 6.79 7.46
N THR A 81 4.43 5.75 6.63
CA THR A 81 3.26 4.89 6.41
C THR A 81 3.12 3.77 7.46
N GLY A 82 4.02 3.68 8.44
CA GLY A 82 3.94 2.69 9.52
C GLY A 82 4.40 1.28 9.10
N ALA A 83 5.21 1.14 8.05
CA ALA A 83 5.74 -0.16 7.64
C ALA A 83 6.64 -0.79 8.72
N GLU A 84 7.39 0.03 9.47
CA GLU A 84 8.18 -0.43 10.61
C GLU A 84 7.30 -0.97 11.75
N ASP A 85 6.23 -0.24 12.07
CA ASP A 85 5.27 -0.65 13.11
C ASP A 85 4.53 -1.94 12.71
N THR A 86 4.17 -2.05 11.44
CA THR A 86 3.57 -3.26 10.87
C THR A 86 4.53 -4.44 10.94
N GLY A 87 5.82 -4.22 10.62
CA GLY A 87 6.86 -5.23 10.75
C GLY A 87 7.01 -5.74 12.18
N ARG A 88 7.00 -4.84 13.17
CA ARG A 88 7.01 -5.23 14.60
C ARG A 88 5.78 -6.03 14.98
N GLN A 89 4.59 -5.60 14.59
CA GLN A 89 3.35 -6.33 14.86
C GLN A 89 3.35 -7.74 14.25
N MET A 90 3.88 -7.90 13.03
CA MET A 90 4.03 -9.22 12.40
C MET A 90 5.00 -10.10 13.20
N MET A 91 6.13 -9.56 13.64
CA MET A 91 7.09 -10.26 14.49
C MET A 91 6.50 -10.69 15.83
N ASP A 92 5.71 -9.83 16.46
CA ASP A 92 5.00 -10.12 17.71
C ASP A 92 3.95 -11.21 17.51
N MET A 93 3.21 -11.18 16.39
CA MET A 93 2.24 -12.21 16.04
C MET A 93 2.93 -13.56 15.78
N MET A 94 4.03 -13.57 15.03
CA MET A 94 4.84 -14.79 14.81
C MET A 94 5.36 -15.34 16.13
N THR A 95 5.88 -14.47 17.00
CA THR A 95 6.37 -14.83 18.34
C THR A 95 5.27 -15.45 19.20
N SER A 96 4.08 -14.83 19.24
CA SER A 96 2.93 -15.35 19.98
C SER A 96 2.45 -16.69 19.44
N HIS A 97 2.50 -16.90 18.12
CA HIS A 97 2.18 -18.19 17.51
C HIS A 97 3.19 -19.27 17.90
N PHE A 98 4.48 -18.92 17.89
CA PHE A 98 5.58 -19.80 18.24
C PHE A 98 5.53 -20.22 19.71
N GLU A 99 5.29 -19.30 20.65
CA GLU A 99 5.13 -19.60 22.08
C GLU A 99 3.98 -20.57 22.37
N LYS A 100 2.92 -20.55 21.55
CA LYS A 100 1.79 -21.48 21.65
C LYS A 100 2.07 -22.85 21.04
N SER A 101 3.15 -23.00 20.27
CA SER A 101 3.57 -24.26 19.67
C SER A 101 4.53 -25.00 20.60
N SER A 102 4.25 -26.27 20.89
CA SER A 102 4.92 -27.04 21.95
C SER A 102 6.33 -27.55 21.58
N SER A 103 6.87 -27.17 20.43
CA SER A 103 8.04 -27.81 19.80
C SER A 103 9.23 -26.86 19.56
N ILE A 104 9.32 -25.76 20.30
CA ILE A 104 10.38 -24.77 20.10
C ILE A 104 11.55 -25.01 21.05
N PRO A 105 12.81 -25.08 20.55
CA PRO A 105 13.99 -25.20 21.38
C PRO A 105 14.13 -24.03 22.37
N PRO A 106 14.61 -24.26 23.61
CA PRO A 106 14.94 -23.19 24.54
C PRO A 106 15.88 -22.15 23.90
N GLY A 107 15.60 -20.86 24.10
CA GLY A 107 16.40 -19.76 23.56
C GLY A 107 16.18 -19.44 22.07
N PHE A 108 15.40 -20.25 21.32
CA PHE A 108 15.10 -19.95 19.91
C PHE A 108 14.47 -18.58 19.73
N MET A 109 13.48 -18.21 20.56
CA MET A 109 12.77 -16.93 20.41
C MET A 109 13.67 -15.71 20.62
N GLU A 110 14.61 -15.80 21.56
CA GLU A 110 15.59 -14.75 21.80
C GLU A 110 16.54 -14.64 20.60
N LYS A 111 17.03 -15.77 20.10
CA LYS A 111 17.91 -15.78 18.93
C LYS A 111 17.19 -15.32 17.66
N PHE A 112 15.92 -15.70 17.48
CA PHE A 112 15.08 -15.27 16.36
C PHE A 112 14.89 -13.76 16.35
N ARG A 113 14.62 -13.15 17.51
CA ARG A 113 14.52 -11.70 17.65
C ARG A 113 15.86 -11.01 17.36
N GLU A 114 16.97 -11.56 17.84
CA GLU A 114 18.32 -11.04 17.56
C GLU A 114 18.61 -11.01 16.05
N VAL A 115 18.33 -12.11 15.34
CA VAL A 115 18.53 -12.21 13.89
C VAL A 115 17.58 -11.26 13.15
N ALA A 116 16.31 -11.19 13.55
CA ALA A 116 15.34 -10.29 12.92
C ALA A 116 15.66 -8.80 13.13
N GLN A 117 16.37 -8.43 14.20
CA GLN A 117 16.89 -7.07 14.39
C GLN A 117 18.09 -6.77 13.47
N GLN A 118 18.89 -7.79 13.13
CA GLN A 118 20.03 -7.66 12.23
C GLN A 118 19.59 -7.63 10.75
N GLU A 119 18.53 -8.36 10.40
CA GLU A 119 17.98 -8.44 9.05
C GLU A 119 16.70 -7.59 8.92
N SER A 120 16.87 -6.29 8.70
CA SER A 120 15.74 -5.38 8.58
C SER A 120 14.90 -5.68 7.33
N ILE A 121 13.61 -5.93 7.52
CA ILE A 121 12.64 -6.04 6.42
C ILE A 121 12.61 -4.79 5.54
N VAL A 122 12.93 -3.63 6.11
CA VAL A 122 13.07 -2.37 5.37
C VAL A 122 14.18 -2.48 4.33
N ASP A 123 15.31 -3.09 4.67
CA ASP A 123 16.45 -3.25 3.75
C ASP A 123 16.09 -4.12 2.55
N MET A 124 15.28 -5.16 2.76
CA MET A 124 14.76 -6.02 1.70
C MET A 124 13.75 -5.31 0.80
N LEU A 125 12.95 -4.40 1.35
CA LEU A 125 11.89 -3.70 0.61
C LEU A 125 12.39 -2.47 -0.15
N VAL A 126 13.45 -1.81 0.32
CA VAL A 126 14.05 -0.65 -0.36
C VAL A 126 14.30 -0.88 -1.86
N PRO A 127 15.00 -1.95 -2.30
CA PRO A 127 15.25 -2.17 -3.73
C PRO A 127 13.97 -2.41 -4.53
N VAL A 128 12.92 -2.99 -3.93
CA VAL A 128 11.62 -3.18 -4.57
C VAL A 128 10.99 -1.81 -4.89
N TYR A 129 10.93 -0.92 -3.91
CA TYR A 129 10.40 0.43 -4.11
C TYR A 129 11.25 1.23 -5.11
N MET A 130 12.57 1.12 -5.03
CA MET A 130 13.47 1.79 -5.97
C MET A 130 13.24 1.39 -7.43
N LYS A 131 12.82 0.13 -7.66
CA LYS A 131 12.49 -0.39 -8.99
C LYS A 131 11.17 0.16 -9.52
N HIS A 132 10.20 0.42 -8.65
CA HIS A 132 8.82 0.70 -9.05
C HIS A 132 8.41 2.17 -8.98
N PHE A 133 9.10 3.00 -8.20
CA PHE A 133 8.75 4.41 -8.04
C PHE A 133 9.85 5.32 -8.55
N SER A 134 9.48 6.41 -9.20
CA SER A 134 10.44 7.48 -9.51
C SER A 134 10.78 8.26 -8.24
N GLU A 135 11.80 9.11 -8.31
CA GLU A 135 12.11 9.97 -7.17
C GLU A 135 11.03 11.03 -6.93
N GLU A 136 10.43 11.55 -8.00
CA GLU A 136 9.33 12.52 -7.95
C GLU A 136 8.08 11.91 -7.30
N ASP A 137 7.73 10.67 -7.64
CA ASP A 137 6.61 9.95 -7.00
C ASP A 137 6.82 9.80 -5.50
N LEU A 138 8.06 9.48 -5.08
CA LEU A 138 8.41 9.36 -3.67
C LEU A 138 8.30 10.71 -2.96
N ASP A 139 8.72 11.81 -3.59
CA ASP A 139 8.58 13.16 -3.04
C ASP A 139 7.12 13.57 -2.87
N ALA A 140 6.29 13.33 -3.88
CA ALA A 140 4.87 13.62 -3.82
C ALA A 140 4.19 12.79 -2.72
N ALA A 141 4.52 11.50 -2.62
CA ALA A 141 4.00 10.62 -1.58
C ALA A 141 4.42 11.09 -0.18
N ILE A 142 5.69 11.39 0.04
CA ILE A 142 6.20 11.90 1.34
C ILE A 142 5.49 13.21 1.69
N THR A 143 5.41 14.16 0.76
CA THR A 143 4.77 15.47 0.95
C THR A 143 3.31 15.31 1.38
N PHE A 144 2.56 14.41 0.72
CA PHE A 144 1.19 14.14 1.09
C PHE A 144 1.08 13.58 2.51
N HIS A 145 1.85 12.54 2.85
CA HIS A 145 1.78 11.89 4.16
C HIS A 145 2.28 12.79 5.31
N GLU A 146 3.17 13.75 5.01
CA GLU A 146 3.61 14.80 5.94
C GLU A 146 2.63 15.98 6.04
N SER A 147 1.62 16.08 5.17
CA SER A 147 0.60 17.11 5.30
C SER A 147 -0.34 16.86 6.50
N PRO A 148 -1.02 17.88 7.04
CA PRO A 148 -2.06 17.67 8.07
C PRO A 148 -3.16 16.70 7.63
N ALA A 149 -3.53 16.72 6.34
CA ALA A 149 -4.53 15.81 5.79
C ALA A 149 -4.00 14.37 5.71
N GLY A 150 -2.76 14.17 5.22
CA GLY A 150 -2.14 12.85 5.14
C GLY A 150 -1.91 12.21 6.50
N ARG A 151 -1.49 12.98 7.51
CA ARG A 151 -1.40 12.48 8.90
C ARG A 151 -2.75 12.05 9.46
N ARG A 152 -3.82 12.84 9.25
CA ARG A 152 -5.17 12.44 9.66
C ARG A 152 -5.65 11.20 8.93
N PHE A 153 -5.33 11.08 7.64
CA PHE A 153 -5.64 9.90 6.84
C PHE A 153 -4.96 8.65 7.41
N LEU A 154 -3.64 8.69 7.64
CA LEU A 154 -2.89 7.58 8.25
C LEU A 154 -3.42 7.20 9.63
N ALA A 155 -3.71 8.19 10.49
CA ALA A 155 -4.26 7.94 11.82
C ALA A 155 -5.66 7.30 11.79
N ALA A 156 -6.45 7.56 10.75
CA ALA A 156 -7.77 6.97 10.58
C ALA A 156 -7.73 5.53 10.02
N GLN A 157 -6.68 5.14 9.29
CA GLN A 157 -6.59 3.84 8.61
C GLN A 157 -6.85 2.62 9.51
N PRO A 158 -6.25 2.49 10.72
CA PRO A 158 -6.48 1.32 11.57
C PRO A 158 -7.95 1.16 11.97
N ARG A 159 -8.61 2.27 12.32
CA ARG A 159 -10.03 2.27 12.70
C ARG A 159 -10.94 2.00 11.51
N VAL A 160 -10.63 2.57 10.35
CA VAL A 160 -11.36 2.29 9.11
C VAL A 160 -11.26 0.80 8.76
N LEU A 161 -10.08 0.19 8.91
CA LEU A 161 -9.89 -1.23 8.66
C LEU A 161 -10.67 -2.11 9.64
N GLU A 162 -10.70 -1.73 10.92
CA GLU A 162 -11.48 -2.42 11.96
C GLU A 162 -12.98 -2.38 11.66
N GLU A 163 -13.53 -1.19 11.37
CA GLU A 163 -14.94 -1.03 11.01
C GLU A 163 -15.27 -1.75 9.68
N ALA A 164 -14.36 -1.71 8.69
CA ALA A 164 -14.53 -2.41 7.42
C ALA A 164 -14.58 -3.94 7.57
N LYS A 165 -13.84 -4.50 8.53
CA LYS A 165 -13.90 -5.94 8.84
C LYS A 165 -15.30 -6.35 9.27
N GLU A 166 -15.93 -5.61 10.18
CA GLU A 166 -17.29 -5.88 10.65
C GLU A 166 -18.31 -5.82 9.50
N VAL A 167 -18.19 -4.82 8.63
CA VAL A 167 -19.01 -4.70 7.43
C VAL A 167 -18.83 -5.90 6.51
N GLY A 168 -17.59 -6.34 6.31
CA GLY A 168 -17.24 -7.51 5.50
C GLY A 168 -17.83 -8.82 6.05
N GLU A 169 -17.73 -9.03 7.36
CA GLU A 169 -18.31 -10.20 8.05
C GLU A 169 -19.82 -10.26 7.87
N GLN A 170 -20.52 -9.14 8.11
CA GLN A 170 -21.97 -9.07 7.92
C GLN A 170 -22.38 -9.30 6.47
N TRP A 171 -21.62 -8.76 5.51
CA TRP A 171 -21.86 -9.02 4.09
C TRP A 171 -21.67 -10.50 3.75
N GLY A 172 -20.63 -11.15 4.28
CA GLY A 172 -20.37 -12.57 4.09
C GLY A 172 -21.48 -13.47 4.64
N VAL A 173 -21.99 -13.19 5.85
CA VAL A 173 -23.12 -13.92 6.44
C VAL A 173 -24.36 -13.83 5.54
N ARG A 174 -24.72 -12.61 5.10
CA ARG A 174 -25.88 -12.42 4.21
C ARG A 174 -25.73 -13.17 2.89
N LEU A 175 -24.51 -13.24 2.35
CA LEU A 175 -24.24 -13.97 1.12
C LEU A 175 -24.40 -15.48 1.32
N ALA A 176 -23.85 -16.02 2.41
CA ALA A 176 -23.95 -17.45 2.74
C ALA A 176 -25.40 -17.90 2.92
N GLU A 177 -26.22 -17.12 3.64
CA GLU A 177 -27.63 -17.44 3.80
C GLU A 177 -28.40 -17.44 2.48
N LYS A 178 -28.12 -16.48 1.58
CA LYS A 178 -28.75 -16.44 0.25
C LYS A 178 -28.36 -17.65 -0.59
N ALA A 179 -27.08 -18.04 -0.55
CA ALA A 179 -26.60 -19.22 -1.25
C ALA A 179 -27.26 -20.51 -0.73
N LEU A 180 -27.36 -20.66 0.60
CA LEU A 180 -28.01 -21.83 1.20
C LEU A 180 -29.50 -21.91 0.84
N ARG A 181 -30.21 -20.77 0.89
CA ARG A 181 -31.63 -20.72 0.47
C ARG A 181 -31.81 -21.15 -0.99
N ALA A 182 -30.97 -20.65 -1.89
CA ALA A 182 -31.03 -21.01 -3.30
C ALA A 182 -30.78 -22.51 -3.53
N LEU A 183 -29.79 -23.10 -2.83
CA LEU A 183 -29.51 -24.53 -2.91
C LEU A 183 -30.71 -25.39 -2.46
N VAL A 184 -31.36 -25.02 -1.35
CA VAL A 184 -32.56 -25.72 -0.87
C VAL A 184 -33.69 -25.61 -1.88
N GLU A 185 -33.92 -24.42 -2.46
CA GLU A 185 -34.95 -24.23 -3.49
C GLU A 185 -34.68 -25.05 -4.77
N GLU A 186 -33.41 -25.23 -5.14
CA GLU A 186 -32.99 -26.07 -6.25
C GLU A 186 -33.26 -27.56 -5.95
N GLU A 187 -32.84 -28.06 -4.79
CA GLU A 187 -33.11 -29.44 -4.35
C GLU A 187 -34.62 -29.74 -4.29
N GLU A 188 -35.44 -28.82 -3.78
CA GLU A 188 -36.89 -28.96 -3.73
C GLU A 188 -37.54 -28.98 -5.13
N ARG A 189 -36.97 -28.25 -6.10
CA ARG A 189 -37.43 -28.28 -7.50
C ARG A 189 -37.07 -29.60 -8.17
N GLU A 190 -35.88 -30.13 -7.93
CA GLU A 190 -35.43 -31.42 -8.47
C GLU A 190 -36.20 -32.59 -7.86
N ALA A 191 -36.53 -32.53 -6.56
CA ALA A 191 -37.27 -33.57 -5.86
C ALA A 191 -38.76 -33.63 -6.23
N ARG A 192 -39.31 -32.60 -6.89
CA ARG A 192 -40.72 -32.58 -7.31
C ARG A 192 -40.91 -33.48 -8.54
N PRO A 193 -41.65 -34.61 -8.45
CA PRO A 193 -41.82 -35.50 -9.60
C PRO A 193 -42.54 -34.75 -10.71
N VAL A 194 -41.97 -34.80 -11.93
CA VAL A 194 -42.63 -34.31 -13.14
C VAL A 194 -43.90 -35.12 -13.32
N ARG A 195 -45.06 -34.54 -13.01
CA ARG A 195 -46.34 -35.14 -13.43
C ARG A 195 -46.36 -35.08 -14.95
N HIS A 196 -46.15 -36.22 -15.60
CA HIS A 196 -46.56 -36.41 -16.98
C HIS A 196 -48.09 -36.42 -17.01
N GLU A 197 -48.69 -35.23 -17.06
CA GLU A 197 -50.10 -35.09 -17.45
C GLU A 197 -50.18 -35.33 -18.95
N GLY A 198 -50.35 -36.59 -19.33
CA GLY A 198 -50.38 -36.96 -20.75
C GLY A 198 -50.42 -38.45 -20.99
N GLN A 199 -51.39 -39.16 -20.39
CA GLN A 199 -51.92 -40.41 -20.93
C GLN A 199 -53.17 -40.78 -20.14
N GLU A 200 -54.34 -40.47 -20.67
CA GLU A 200 -55.48 -41.40 -20.79
C GLU A 200 -56.46 -40.81 -21.83
N LEU A 201 -56.44 -41.46 -22.99
CA LEU A 201 -57.49 -41.72 -24.00
C LEU A 201 -58.56 -40.66 -24.31
#